data_AF-A0A9W9P8I5-F1
#
_entry.id   AF-A0A9W9P8I5-F1
#
_cell.length_a   1.000
_cell.length_b   1.000
_cell.length_c   1.000
_cell.angle_alpha   90.00
_cell.angle_beta   90.00
_cell.angle_gamma   90.00
#
_symmetry.space_group_name_H-M   'P 1'
#
loop_
_entity.id
_entity.type
_entity.pdbx_description
1 polymer ?
#
loop_
_entity_poly.entity_id
_entity_poly.type
_entity_poly.pdbx_seq_one_letter_code
_entity_poly.pdbx_strand_id
1 'polypeptide(L)'
;MQPADRIDYTNSVLCLGLVFGQGFLCEAQRGLTGQNLGPISTTPFMSTIVDSFCLGIVISSICGKWPFEKNVDIPATSRESLTQRLCANADPFPHIRYWNWALWADDLASSPLFDCSDTSLSGDGEYNSDEQPSEVPPGWVTVPRGTGGGCTRCGPFKDMEIHLGPFSHDFDAPGPPPPPQFEYNPRCLNRSLNTYVSSTYTNATVIEDLIMTDSIADFQLVLDHNPFVMNGSLGIHGGGHWSLGATHSDLFASPQDPAFMLHHSMIDRLWAEWQAMDEPNRRYALNGTDGFLNPPTSTVVTPDTMMEFGVLDRPRPIREVMDPKGHQYCYMYT
;
A
#
# COMPACT_ATOMS: atom_id res chain seq x y z
N MET A 1 6.02 -18.76 1.91
CA MET A 1 6.42 -18.99 0.50
C MET A 1 7.65 -19.89 0.46
N GLN A 2 7.68 -20.88 -0.44
CA GLN A 2 8.91 -21.63 -0.70
C GLN A 2 9.96 -20.68 -1.32
N PRO A 3 11.27 -20.99 -1.25
CA PRO A 3 12.30 -20.13 -1.83
C PRO A 3 12.07 -19.80 -3.32
N ALA A 4 11.59 -20.76 -4.12
CA ALA A 4 11.30 -20.55 -5.54
C ALA A 4 10.19 -19.50 -5.75
N ASP A 5 9.09 -19.59 -5.01
CA ASP A 5 7.98 -18.62 -5.11
C ASP A 5 8.43 -17.19 -4.75
N ARG A 6 9.38 -17.07 -3.81
CA ARG A 6 9.96 -15.77 -3.42
C ARG A 6 10.80 -15.18 -4.54
N ILE A 7 11.60 -16.00 -5.22
CA ILE A 7 12.38 -15.58 -6.38
C ILE A 7 11.45 -15.11 -7.50
N ASP A 8 10.39 -15.85 -7.79
CA ASP A 8 9.41 -15.48 -8.82
C ASP A 8 8.70 -14.16 -8.50
N TYR A 9 8.32 -13.95 -7.24
CA TYR A 9 7.77 -12.67 -6.78
C TYR A 9 8.77 -11.54 -6.95
N THR A 10 10.00 -11.70 -6.44
CA THR A 10 11.05 -10.67 -6.52
C THR A 10 11.38 -10.34 -7.98
N ASN A 11 11.49 -11.33 -8.86
CA ASN A 11 11.70 -11.11 -10.29
C ASN A 11 10.53 -10.37 -10.97
N SER A 12 9.29 -10.67 -10.55
CA SER A 12 8.10 -9.99 -11.06
C SER A 12 8.10 -8.52 -10.62
N VAL A 13 8.44 -8.25 -9.37
CA VAL A 13 8.57 -6.88 -8.85
C VAL A 13 9.74 -6.15 -9.51
N LEU A 14 10.88 -6.79 -9.77
CA LEU A 14 11.98 -6.18 -10.55
C LEU A 14 11.54 -5.83 -11.98
N CYS A 15 10.80 -6.71 -12.64
CA CYS A 15 10.23 -6.45 -13.96
C CYS A 15 9.22 -5.29 -13.95
N LEU A 16 8.48 -5.14 -12.85
CA LEU A 16 7.51 -4.08 -12.62
C LEU A 16 8.12 -2.83 -11.95
N GLY A 17 9.33 -2.87 -11.42
CA GLY A 17 10.04 -1.71 -10.87
C GLY A 17 10.30 -0.66 -11.94
N LEU A 18 10.31 -1.09 -13.20
CA LEU A 18 10.22 -0.22 -14.38
C LEU A 18 8.86 0.50 -14.51
N VAL A 19 7.78 -0.08 -13.99
CA VAL A 19 6.40 0.41 -14.06
C VAL A 19 5.98 1.20 -12.81
N PHE A 20 6.46 0.89 -11.60
CA PHE A 20 6.04 1.65 -10.40
C PHE A 20 6.60 3.08 -10.36
N GLY A 21 7.80 3.30 -10.89
CA GLY A 21 8.29 4.65 -11.18
C GLY A 21 7.59 5.29 -12.38
N GLN A 22 7.17 4.48 -13.38
CA GLN A 22 6.61 4.99 -14.64
C GLN A 22 5.09 5.21 -14.64
N GLY A 23 4.33 4.54 -13.78
CA GLY A 23 2.87 4.67 -13.69
C GLY A 23 2.44 6.06 -13.21
N PHE A 24 3.25 6.68 -12.34
CA PHE A 24 3.12 8.09 -11.99
C PHE A 24 3.82 9.02 -12.99
N LEU A 25 4.92 8.60 -13.66
CA LEU A 25 5.53 9.39 -14.75
C LEU A 25 4.66 9.44 -16.02
N CYS A 26 3.70 8.54 -16.22
CA CYS A 26 2.87 8.49 -17.42
C CYS A 26 1.63 9.40 -17.36
N GLU A 27 1.47 10.22 -16.32
CA GLU A 27 0.62 11.42 -16.34
C GLU A 27 1.31 12.64 -16.98
N ALA A 28 2.63 12.57 -17.24
CA ALA A 28 3.43 13.69 -17.76
C ALA A 28 3.29 13.98 -19.28
N GLN A 29 2.51 13.21 -20.05
CA GLN A 29 2.26 13.54 -21.48
C GLN A 29 0.85 14.04 -21.81
N ARG A 30 -0.09 14.13 -20.84
CA ARG A 30 -1.40 14.76 -21.08
C ARG A 30 -1.63 16.12 -20.41
N GLY A 31 -0.67 16.60 -19.62
CA GLY A 31 -0.60 18.00 -19.18
C GLY A 31 -0.47 19.04 -20.32
N LEU A 32 -0.18 18.60 -21.56
CA LEU A 32 -0.23 19.43 -22.77
C LEU A 32 -1.64 19.62 -23.36
N THR A 33 -2.68 19.00 -22.78
CA THR A 33 -4.06 19.04 -23.34
C THR A 33 -5.11 19.72 -22.45
N GLY A 34 -4.73 20.34 -21.34
CA GLY A 34 -5.61 21.27 -20.62
C GLY A 34 -6.88 20.64 -20.02
N GLN A 35 -6.82 19.38 -19.57
CA GLN A 35 -7.90 18.78 -18.78
C GLN A 35 -7.54 18.86 -17.30
N ASN A 36 -8.43 19.46 -16.51
CA ASN A 36 -8.36 19.51 -15.04
C ASN A 36 -8.25 18.09 -14.49
N LEU A 37 -7.17 17.80 -13.78
CA LEU A 37 -7.05 16.61 -12.95
C LEU A 37 -7.96 16.77 -11.74
N GLY A 38 -8.83 15.78 -11.51
CA GLY A 38 -9.63 15.69 -10.29
C GLY A 38 -8.73 15.53 -9.05
N PRO A 39 -9.23 15.84 -7.85
CA PRO A 39 -8.42 15.77 -6.63
C PRO A 39 -7.94 14.34 -6.38
N ILE A 40 -6.67 14.20 -5.99
CA ILE A 40 -6.14 12.98 -5.37
C ILE A 40 -6.89 12.84 -4.05
N SER A 41 -7.76 11.84 -3.96
CA SER A 41 -8.60 11.63 -2.79
C SER A 41 -7.83 10.79 -1.78
N THR A 42 -7.42 11.40 -0.67
CA THR A 42 -6.52 10.79 0.32
C THR A 42 -7.13 10.76 1.72
N THR A 43 -8.43 10.53 1.90
CA THR A 43 -8.87 10.14 3.25
C THR A 43 -8.20 8.83 3.67
N PRO A 44 -8.02 8.56 4.97
CA PRO A 44 -7.64 7.23 5.48
C PRO A 44 -8.62 6.12 5.03
N PHE A 45 -9.86 6.52 4.72
CA PHE A 45 -10.84 5.69 4.01
C PHE A 45 -10.41 5.35 2.57
N MET A 46 -9.85 6.31 1.84
CA MET A 46 -9.27 6.09 0.51
C MET A 46 -7.92 5.37 0.57
N SER A 47 -7.03 5.54 1.57
CA SER A 47 -5.78 4.73 1.61
C SER A 47 -6.10 3.24 1.72
N THR A 48 -6.98 2.84 2.64
CA THR A 48 -7.37 1.42 2.78
C THR A 48 -7.97 0.85 1.49
N ILE A 49 -8.77 1.60 0.74
CA ILE A 49 -9.49 1.10 -0.44
C ILE A 49 -8.71 1.30 -1.75
N VAL A 50 -8.04 2.44 -1.92
CA VAL A 50 -7.15 2.76 -3.06
C VAL A 50 -5.91 1.88 -3.01
N ASP A 51 -5.35 1.60 -1.84
CA ASP A 51 -4.13 0.79 -1.73
C ASP A 51 -4.42 -0.73 -1.79
N SER A 52 -5.55 -1.18 -1.23
CA SER A 52 -6.08 -2.54 -1.48
C SER A 52 -6.38 -2.78 -2.97
N PHE A 53 -6.59 -1.71 -3.77
CA PHE A 53 -6.79 -1.82 -5.21
C PHE A 53 -5.53 -1.56 -6.06
N CYS A 54 -4.57 -0.74 -5.62
CA CYS A 54 -3.22 -0.75 -6.18
C CYS A 54 -2.68 -2.18 -6.19
N LEU A 55 -2.98 -2.94 -5.14
CA LEU A 55 -2.77 -4.37 -5.08
C LEU A 55 -3.58 -5.16 -6.13
N GLY A 56 -4.87 -4.85 -6.36
CA GLY A 56 -5.69 -5.42 -7.44
C GLY A 56 -5.15 -5.19 -8.87
N ILE A 57 -4.61 -4.00 -9.17
CA ILE A 57 -3.95 -3.69 -10.45
C ILE A 57 -2.65 -4.48 -10.58
N VAL A 58 -1.87 -4.59 -9.50
CA VAL A 58 -0.67 -5.41 -9.46
C VAL A 58 -0.99 -6.90 -9.56
N ILE A 59 -2.09 -7.36 -8.98
CA ILE A 59 -2.60 -8.73 -9.13
C ILE A 59 -3.00 -8.98 -10.59
N SER A 60 -3.71 -8.06 -11.25
CA SER A 60 -4.02 -8.19 -12.68
C SER A 60 -2.76 -8.22 -13.57
N SER A 61 -1.70 -7.51 -13.16
CA SER A 61 -0.44 -7.39 -13.91
C SER A 61 0.57 -8.52 -13.63
N ILE A 62 0.58 -9.08 -12.41
CA ILE A 62 1.42 -10.20 -11.98
C ILE A 62 0.74 -11.53 -12.34
N CYS A 63 -0.57 -11.69 -12.11
CA CYS A 63 -1.31 -12.86 -12.58
C CYS A 63 -1.46 -12.90 -14.10
N GLY A 64 -1.38 -11.76 -14.81
CA GLY A 64 -1.36 -11.71 -16.27
C GLY A 64 -0.09 -12.29 -16.94
N LYS A 65 0.95 -12.65 -16.14
CA LYS A 65 2.15 -13.35 -16.62
C LYS A 65 2.25 -14.82 -16.20
N TRP A 66 1.37 -15.30 -15.32
CA TRP A 66 1.02 -16.73 -15.27
C TRP A 66 -0.15 -16.97 -16.22
N PRO A 67 -0.30 -18.17 -16.83
CA PRO A 67 -0.85 -18.32 -18.17
C PRO A 67 -2.39 -18.19 -18.21
N PHE A 68 -2.93 -16.99 -18.00
CA PHE A 68 -4.32 -16.68 -18.31
C PHE A 68 -4.42 -15.29 -18.96
N GLU A 69 -4.59 -15.37 -20.28
CA GLU A 69 -5.20 -14.38 -21.17
C GLU A 69 -4.31 -13.27 -21.74
N LYS A 70 -3.80 -13.58 -22.95
CA LYS A 70 -3.57 -12.61 -24.01
C LYS A 70 -4.82 -11.74 -24.19
N ASN A 71 -4.60 -10.42 -24.24
CA ASN A 71 -5.52 -9.39 -24.71
C ASN A 71 -6.51 -9.89 -25.77
N VAL A 72 -7.77 -10.04 -25.37
CA VAL A 72 -8.93 -10.01 -26.26
C VAL A 72 -9.89 -8.97 -25.68
N ASP A 73 -10.29 -8.01 -26.52
CA ASP A 73 -11.31 -7.01 -26.21
C ASP A 73 -12.66 -7.71 -25.98
N ILE A 74 -12.94 -8.05 -24.73
CA ILE A 74 -14.19 -8.64 -24.28
C ILE A 74 -14.97 -7.55 -23.54
N PRO A 75 -16.25 -7.29 -23.89
CA PRO A 75 -17.10 -6.31 -23.22
C PRO A 75 -17.12 -6.49 -21.70
N ALA A 76 -17.18 -5.40 -20.94
CA ALA A 76 -17.10 -5.42 -19.47
C ALA A 76 -18.13 -6.35 -18.79
N THR A 77 -19.35 -6.44 -19.35
CA THR A 77 -20.42 -7.33 -18.88
C THR A 77 -20.10 -8.81 -19.04
N SER A 78 -19.28 -9.18 -20.02
CA SER A 78 -18.79 -10.55 -20.19
C SER A 78 -17.60 -10.88 -19.29
N ARG A 79 -16.79 -9.89 -18.89
CA ARG A 79 -15.62 -10.09 -18.00
C ARG A 79 -16.03 -10.44 -16.57
N GLU A 80 -16.99 -9.74 -15.98
CA GLU A 80 -17.50 -10.06 -14.62
C GLU A 80 -18.06 -11.49 -14.56
N SER A 81 -18.86 -11.87 -15.56
CA SER A 81 -19.43 -13.23 -15.63
C SER A 81 -18.37 -14.32 -15.88
N LEU A 82 -17.23 -13.97 -16.45
CA LEU A 82 -16.13 -14.87 -16.71
C LEU A 82 -15.25 -15.01 -15.47
N THR A 83 -14.87 -13.90 -14.83
CA THR A 83 -14.12 -13.90 -13.56
C THR A 83 -14.86 -14.69 -12.48
N GLN A 84 -16.15 -14.44 -12.27
CA GLN A 84 -16.94 -15.20 -11.29
C GLN A 84 -17.04 -16.69 -11.63
N ARG A 85 -17.14 -17.05 -12.92
CA ARG A 85 -17.13 -18.45 -13.35
C ARG A 85 -15.76 -19.09 -13.20
N LEU A 86 -14.67 -18.34 -13.39
CA LEU A 86 -13.31 -18.81 -13.11
C LEU A 86 -13.10 -18.97 -11.61
N CYS A 87 -13.59 -18.07 -10.76
CA CYS A 87 -13.54 -18.22 -9.30
C CYS A 87 -14.22 -19.48 -8.78
N ALA A 88 -15.43 -19.75 -9.28
CA ALA A 88 -16.19 -20.92 -8.86
C ALA A 88 -15.50 -22.25 -9.23
N ASN A 89 -14.56 -22.21 -10.17
CA ASN A 89 -13.84 -23.38 -10.69
C ASN A 89 -12.31 -23.30 -10.49
N ALA A 90 -11.81 -22.29 -9.76
CA ALA A 90 -10.38 -22.09 -9.57
C ALA A 90 -9.85 -23.09 -8.54
N ASP A 91 -8.97 -24.00 -8.97
CA ASP A 91 -8.21 -24.90 -8.12
C ASP A 91 -6.73 -24.91 -8.55
N PRO A 92 -5.79 -24.44 -7.70
CA PRO A 92 -6.06 -23.78 -6.42
C PRO A 92 -6.66 -22.38 -6.62
N PHE A 93 -7.41 -21.93 -5.60
CA PHE A 93 -7.93 -20.56 -5.57
C PHE A 93 -6.77 -19.54 -5.57
N PRO A 94 -6.88 -18.36 -6.20
CA PRO A 94 -5.80 -17.39 -6.19
C PRO A 94 -5.54 -16.82 -4.79
N HIS A 95 -4.28 -16.91 -4.32
CA HIS A 95 -3.86 -16.41 -3.01
C HIS A 95 -2.91 -15.23 -3.15
N ILE A 96 -3.19 -14.15 -2.42
CA ILE A 96 -2.35 -12.97 -2.41
C ILE A 96 -1.28 -13.09 -1.33
N ARG A 97 -0.05 -12.70 -1.68
CA ARG A 97 1.09 -12.71 -0.77
C ARG A 97 1.09 -11.42 0.04
N TYR A 98 1.45 -11.50 1.31
CA TYR A 98 1.42 -10.35 2.21
C TYR A 98 2.59 -10.41 3.21
N TRP A 99 2.89 -9.26 3.81
CA TRP A 99 3.87 -9.13 4.88
C TRP A 99 3.16 -9.22 6.24
N ASN A 100 3.20 -10.41 6.85
CA ASN A 100 2.75 -10.56 8.22
C ASN A 100 3.79 -9.94 9.17
N TRP A 101 3.57 -8.69 9.58
CA TRP A 101 4.51 -7.93 10.40
C TRP A 101 4.81 -8.62 11.74
N ALA A 102 3.78 -9.13 12.41
CA ALA A 102 3.88 -9.66 13.76
C ALA A 102 4.87 -10.83 13.92
N LEU A 103 5.15 -11.57 12.84
CA LEU A 103 6.13 -12.67 12.88
C LEU A 103 7.57 -12.22 13.12
N TRP A 104 7.88 -10.97 12.74
CA TRP A 104 9.24 -10.40 12.79
C TRP A 104 9.27 -9.04 13.47
N ALA A 105 8.23 -8.68 14.22
CA ALA A 105 8.10 -7.37 14.83
C ALA A 105 9.26 -7.04 15.78
N ASP A 106 9.76 -8.04 16.50
CA ASP A 106 10.87 -7.91 17.45
C ASP A 106 12.27 -8.09 16.81
N ASP A 107 12.34 -8.49 15.55
CA ASP A 107 13.60 -8.65 14.81
C ASP A 107 13.38 -8.51 13.29
N LEU A 108 13.11 -7.28 12.86
CA LEU A 108 12.75 -6.98 11.49
C LEU A 108 13.86 -7.34 10.48
N ALA A 109 15.13 -7.19 10.87
CA ALA A 109 16.28 -7.48 10.02
C ALA A 109 16.45 -8.98 9.72
N SER A 110 15.94 -9.86 10.59
CA SER A 110 15.92 -11.31 10.36
C SER A 110 14.73 -11.78 9.54
N SER A 111 13.78 -10.89 9.20
CA SER A 111 12.66 -11.21 8.32
C SER A 111 13.15 -11.72 6.95
N PRO A 112 12.60 -12.80 6.39
CA PRO A 112 12.92 -13.24 5.04
C PRO A 112 12.64 -12.21 3.94
N LEU A 113 11.88 -11.16 4.26
CA LEU A 113 11.66 -10.02 3.37
C LEU A 113 12.83 -9.03 3.37
N PHE A 114 13.64 -8.99 4.45
CA PHE A 114 14.66 -7.96 4.69
C PHE A 114 16.04 -8.53 5.11
N ASP A 115 16.24 -9.84 5.01
CA ASP A 115 17.44 -10.57 5.46
C ASP A 115 18.67 -10.46 4.53
N CYS A 116 18.67 -9.52 3.57
CA CYS A 116 19.69 -9.38 2.53
C CYS A 116 19.82 -10.55 1.53
N SER A 117 19.02 -11.62 1.63
CA SER A 117 19.13 -12.78 0.74
C SER A 117 18.71 -12.46 -0.71
N ASP A 118 19.08 -13.32 -1.65
CA ASP A 118 18.63 -13.24 -3.05
C ASP A 118 17.12 -13.45 -3.22
N THR A 119 16.41 -13.85 -2.16
CA THR A 119 14.96 -14.04 -2.12
C THR A 119 14.22 -12.99 -1.31
N SER A 120 14.96 -12.01 -0.77
CA SER A 120 14.41 -10.88 -0.02
C SER A 120 13.92 -9.78 -0.96
N LEU A 121 13.27 -8.78 -0.39
CA LEU A 121 13.01 -7.49 -1.01
C LEU A 121 14.17 -6.52 -0.76
N SER A 122 15.40 -7.06 -0.74
CA SER A 122 16.60 -6.44 -0.20
C SER A 122 16.53 -6.14 1.31
N GLY A 123 17.68 -5.86 1.92
CA GLY A 123 17.78 -5.60 3.34
C GLY A 123 17.85 -4.12 3.71
N ASP A 124 18.54 -3.86 4.81
CA ASP A 124 18.75 -2.52 5.37
C ASP A 124 19.64 -1.64 4.48
N GLY A 125 19.62 -0.34 4.76
CA GLY A 125 20.52 0.64 4.17
C GLY A 125 21.95 0.54 4.70
N GLU A 126 22.85 1.22 4.01
CA GLU A 126 24.13 1.64 4.59
C GLU A 126 23.87 2.49 5.84
N TYR A 127 24.72 2.31 6.85
CA TYR A 127 24.58 3.05 8.09
C TYR A 127 24.86 4.54 7.87
N ASN A 128 23.92 5.38 8.28
CA ASN A 128 24.04 6.82 8.25
C ASN A 128 24.16 7.36 9.69
N SER A 129 25.34 7.86 10.04
CA SER A 129 25.61 8.46 11.35
C SER A 129 24.83 9.76 11.58
N ASP A 130 24.39 10.40 10.51
CA ASP A 130 23.74 11.71 10.54
C ASP A 130 22.21 11.59 10.57
N GLU A 131 21.67 10.37 10.45
CA GLU A 131 20.24 10.10 10.56
C GLU A 131 19.68 10.57 11.91
N GLN A 132 18.70 11.46 11.86
CA GLN A 132 18.00 11.98 13.02
C GLN A 132 16.66 11.26 13.21
N PRO A 133 16.11 11.22 14.44
CA PRO A 133 14.72 10.88 14.66
C PRO A 133 13.78 11.72 13.79
N SER A 134 12.71 11.12 13.29
CA SER A 134 11.69 11.78 12.49
C SER A 134 10.49 12.16 13.35
N GLU A 135 9.86 13.29 13.06
CA GLU A 135 8.67 13.74 13.78
C GLU A 135 7.44 13.71 12.85
N VAL A 136 6.31 13.15 13.32
CA VAL A 136 5.15 12.85 12.48
C VAL A 136 3.82 13.14 13.18
N PRO A 137 3.14 14.25 12.85
CA PRO A 137 3.72 15.56 12.54
C PRO A 137 4.60 16.10 13.70
N PRO A 138 5.34 17.21 13.52
CA PRO A 138 6.18 17.82 14.56
C PRO A 138 5.53 17.91 15.96
N GLY A 139 6.07 17.18 16.94
CA GLY A 139 5.63 17.22 18.33
C GLY A 139 4.54 16.22 18.72
N TRP A 140 4.20 15.27 17.83
CA TRP A 140 3.13 14.30 18.05
C TRP A 140 3.67 12.88 18.22
N VAL A 141 4.38 12.39 17.22
CA VAL A 141 5.09 11.09 17.23
C VAL A 141 6.54 11.34 16.92
N THR A 142 7.43 10.94 17.82
CA THR A 142 8.87 10.85 17.52
C THR A 142 9.21 9.42 17.12
N VAL A 143 9.57 9.23 15.86
CA VAL A 143 10.10 7.97 15.34
C VAL A 143 11.63 7.97 15.55
N PRO A 144 12.19 7.08 16.39
CA PRO A 144 13.64 7.02 16.58
C PRO A 144 14.34 6.61 15.29
N ARG A 145 15.63 6.92 15.18
CA ARG A 145 16.47 6.45 14.08
C ARG A 145 16.50 4.91 13.99
N GLY A 146 16.59 4.39 12.78
CA GLY A 146 16.77 2.96 12.53
C GLY A 146 18.24 2.52 12.59
N THR A 147 18.53 1.38 11.96
CA THR A 147 19.87 0.81 11.87
C THR A 147 20.63 1.13 10.57
N GLY A 148 19.96 1.74 9.60
CA GLY A 148 20.50 2.08 8.29
C GLY A 148 20.56 3.59 8.08
N GLY A 149 19.77 4.08 7.11
CA GLY A 149 19.60 5.49 6.77
C GLY A 149 20.20 5.90 5.43
N GLY A 150 20.90 4.99 4.76
CA GLY A 150 21.47 5.18 3.42
C GLY A 150 20.84 4.27 2.35
N CYS A 151 21.54 4.15 1.22
CA CYS A 151 21.15 3.24 0.14
C CYS A 151 21.11 1.79 0.62
N THR A 152 20.12 1.03 0.18
CA THR A 152 20.03 -0.41 0.41
C THR A 152 21.31 -1.14 -0.01
N ARG A 153 21.92 -1.91 0.90
CA ARG A 153 23.28 -2.45 0.71
C ARG A 153 23.37 -3.82 0.04
N CYS A 154 22.26 -4.55 -0.04
CA CYS A 154 22.24 -5.99 -0.31
C CYS A 154 20.92 -6.45 -0.95
N GLY A 155 20.91 -7.66 -1.50
CA GLY A 155 19.73 -8.28 -2.11
C GLY A 155 19.36 -7.73 -3.49
N PRO A 156 18.24 -8.20 -4.07
CA PRO A 156 17.92 -8.01 -5.50
C PRO A 156 17.64 -6.57 -5.94
N PHE A 157 17.25 -5.69 -5.00
CA PHE A 157 16.90 -4.29 -5.25
C PHE A 157 17.97 -3.29 -4.78
N LYS A 158 19.18 -3.75 -4.44
CA LYS A 158 20.25 -2.85 -3.98
C LYS A 158 20.64 -1.76 -4.99
N ASP A 159 20.52 -2.08 -6.28
CA ASP A 159 20.84 -1.18 -7.41
C ASP A 159 19.57 -0.53 -8.00
N MET A 160 18.42 -0.63 -7.31
CA MET A 160 17.17 -0.02 -7.75
C MET A 160 17.23 1.50 -7.58
N GLU A 161 16.86 2.20 -8.66
CA GLU A 161 16.65 3.64 -8.65
C GLU A 161 15.17 3.98 -8.40
N ILE A 162 14.93 4.89 -7.46
CA ILE A 162 13.65 5.57 -7.22
C ILE A 162 13.70 6.97 -7.84
N HIS A 163 12.57 7.51 -8.26
CA HIS A 163 12.51 8.68 -9.15
C HIS A 163 11.63 9.83 -8.65
N LEU A 164 10.78 9.63 -7.64
CA LEU A 164 9.87 10.65 -7.10
C LEU A 164 10.19 10.99 -5.65
N GLY A 165 9.84 12.21 -5.21
CA GLY A 165 10.11 12.70 -3.85
C GLY A 165 11.58 13.07 -3.62
N PRO A 166 12.04 13.19 -2.36
CA PRO A 166 11.25 13.05 -1.14
C PRO A 166 10.23 14.18 -1.00
N PHE A 167 9.07 13.86 -0.47
CA PHE A 167 8.03 14.83 -0.14
C PHE A 167 8.11 15.21 1.34
N SER A 168 7.64 16.42 1.69
CA SER A 168 7.55 16.81 3.11
C SER A 168 6.53 15.94 3.85
N HIS A 169 6.83 15.66 5.12
CA HIS A 169 5.89 15.06 6.06
C HIS A 169 4.94 16.09 6.70
N ASP A 170 5.04 17.36 6.32
CA ASP A 170 4.12 18.42 6.73
C ASP A 170 2.86 18.39 5.84
N PHE A 171 1.72 18.06 6.45
CA PHE A 171 0.44 17.90 5.74
C PHE A 171 -0.44 19.15 5.87
N ASP A 172 -0.10 20.23 5.15
CA ASP A 172 -0.75 21.54 5.38
C ASP A 172 -2.03 21.83 4.57
N ALA A 173 -2.43 21.01 3.58
CA ALA A 173 -3.73 21.20 2.90
C ALA A 173 -4.08 20.07 1.92
N PRO A 174 -5.37 19.89 1.58
CA PRO A 174 -5.76 19.15 0.38
C PRO A 174 -5.22 19.82 -0.89
N GLY A 175 -4.61 19.05 -1.80
CA GLY A 175 -4.00 19.55 -3.02
C GLY A 175 -3.14 18.50 -3.75
N PRO A 176 -2.48 18.88 -4.86
CA PRO A 176 -1.46 18.02 -5.47
C PRO A 176 -0.32 17.76 -4.46
N PRO A 177 0.52 16.73 -4.70
CA PRO A 177 1.67 16.47 -3.84
C PRO A 177 2.49 17.77 -3.67
N PRO A 178 3.11 18.00 -2.51
CA PRO A 178 3.97 19.17 -2.33
C PRO A 178 5.13 19.12 -3.34
N PRO A 179 5.81 20.25 -3.61
CA PRO A 179 7.09 20.22 -4.32
C PRO A 179 8.00 19.12 -3.74
N PRO A 180 8.70 18.33 -4.57
CA PRO A 180 8.96 18.54 -6.00
C PRO A 180 7.89 17.97 -6.96
N GLN A 181 6.70 17.59 -6.46
CA GLN A 181 5.63 17.02 -7.29
C GLN A 181 6.12 15.81 -8.11
N PHE A 182 6.02 15.88 -9.43
CA PHE A 182 6.37 14.81 -10.36
C PHE A 182 7.74 15.04 -11.03
N GLU A 183 8.59 15.90 -10.47
CA GLU A 183 9.94 16.10 -10.99
C GLU A 183 10.76 14.80 -10.89
N TYR A 184 11.47 14.49 -11.97
CA TYR A 184 12.35 13.33 -12.04
C TYR A 184 13.57 13.53 -11.14
N ASN A 185 13.70 12.70 -10.10
CA ASN A 185 14.75 12.77 -9.09
C ASN A 185 15.35 11.37 -8.80
N PRO A 186 16.22 10.84 -9.71
CA PRO A 186 16.81 9.51 -9.58
C PRO A 186 17.76 9.44 -8.39
N ARG A 187 17.56 8.44 -7.54
CA ARG A 187 18.41 8.11 -6.40
C ARG A 187 18.22 6.65 -6.00
N CYS A 188 19.10 6.12 -5.16
CA CYS A 188 18.97 4.75 -4.66
C CYS A 188 17.72 4.57 -3.77
N LEU A 189 17.23 3.33 -3.70
CA LEU A 189 16.31 2.91 -2.63
C LEU A 189 16.97 3.14 -1.27
N ASN A 190 16.35 3.97 -0.43
CA ASN A 190 16.82 4.25 0.93
C ASN A 190 16.01 3.46 1.96
N ARG A 191 16.72 2.81 2.89
CA ARG A 191 16.10 2.14 4.05
C ARG A 191 16.86 2.38 5.34
N SER A 192 16.10 2.38 6.43
CA SER A 192 16.60 2.35 7.80
C SER A 192 15.67 1.47 8.61
N LEU A 193 15.99 0.17 8.69
CA LEU A 193 15.13 -0.79 9.39
C LEU A 193 14.99 -0.39 10.86
N ASN A 194 13.75 -0.39 11.35
CA ASN A 194 13.40 0.12 12.66
C ASN A 194 12.56 -0.88 13.45
N THR A 195 13.24 -1.78 14.14
CA THR A 195 12.63 -2.80 15.01
C THR A 195 11.85 -2.18 16.16
N TYR A 196 12.20 -0.98 16.64
CA TYR A 196 11.39 -0.29 17.65
C TYR A 196 10.00 0.04 17.11
N VAL A 197 9.91 0.62 15.91
CA VAL A 197 8.63 0.91 15.26
C VAL A 197 7.85 -0.38 15.01
N SER A 198 8.52 -1.40 14.46
CA SER A 198 7.85 -2.66 14.15
C SER A 198 7.30 -3.36 15.40
N SER A 199 8.09 -3.49 16.47
CA SER A 199 7.64 -4.11 17.73
C SER A 199 6.57 -3.28 18.45
N THR A 200 6.58 -1.95 18.31
CA THR A 200 5.60 -1.07 18.96
C THR A 200 4.25 -1.09 18.24
N TYR A 201 4.23 -0.99 16.92
CA TYR A 201 3.00 -0.69 16.16
C TYR A 201 2.48 -1.85 15.31
N THR A 202 3.28 -2.90 15.08
CA THR A 202 2.94 -3.98 14.14
C THR A 202 2.97 -5.38 14.77
N ASN A 203 2.91 -5.44 16.10
CA ASN A 203 2.87 -6.69 16.87
C ASN A 203 1.48 -7.37 16.83
N ALA A 204 1.40 -8.60 17.33
CA ALA A 204 0.17 -9.40 17.33
C ALA A 204 -0.98 -8.73 18.10
N THR A 205 -0.70 -8.02 19.19
CA THR A 205 -1.73 -7.34 19.99
C THR A 205 -2.40 -6.23 19.19
N VAL A 206 -1.64 -5.43 18.44
CA VAL A 206 -2.24 -4.38 17.58
C VAL A 206 -3.09 -4.98 16.45
N ILE A 207 -2.68 -6.14 15.91
CA ILE A 207 -3.48 -6.89 14.92
C ILE A 207 -4.80 -7.36 15.56
N GLU A 208 -4.75 -7.93 16.75
CA GLU A 208 -5.93 -8.38 17.49
C GLU A 208 -6.86 -7.21 17.80
N ASP A 209 -6.33 -6.09 18.28
CA ASP A 209 -7.10 -4.87 18.57
C ASP A 209 -7.83 -4.35 17.32
N LEU A 210 -7.16 -4.37 16.15
CA LEU A 210 -7.77 -3.96 14.87
C LEU A 210 -8.88 -4.91 14.43
N ILE A 211 -8.62 -6.23 14.45
CA ILE A 211 -9.60 -7.23 14.00
C ILE A 211 -10.85 -7.18 14.91
N MET A 212 -10.67 -6.92 16.21
CA MET A 212 -11.76 -6.95 17.19
C MET A 212 -12.63 -5.68 17.22
N THR A 213 -12.41 -4.69 16.36
CA THR A 213 -13.23 -3.47 16.33
C THR A 213 -14.67 -3.75 15.87
N ASP A 214 -15.63 -3.01 16.44
CA ASP A 214 -17.05 -3.21 16.15
C ASP A 214 -17.52 -2.47 14.89
N SER A 215 -16.95 -1.30 14.61
CA SER A 215 -17.36 -0.41 13.52
C SER A 215 -16.20 -0.11 12.57
N ILE A 216 -16.53 0.29 11.33
CA ILE A 216 -15.53 0.75 10.35
C ILE A 216 -14.78 2.00 10.85
N ALA A 217 -15.44 2.86 11.64
CA ALA A 217 -14.79 4.04 12.21
C ALA A 217 -13.70 3.66 13.21
N ASP A 218 -13.97 2.68 14.07
CA ASP A 218 -12.99 2.18 15.04
C ASP A 218 -11.88 1.39 14.33
N PHE A 219 -12.22 0.60 13.31
CA PHE A 219 -11.23 -0.10 12.47
C PHE A 219 -10.24 0.90 11.85
N GLN A 220 -10.73 1.95 11.21
CA GLN A 220 -9.89 3.01 10.63
C GLN A 220 -9.07 3.76 11.69
N LEU A 221 -9.63 3.99 12.87
CA LEU A 221 -8.92 4.61 13.98
C LEU A 221 -7.76 3.73 14.48
N VAL A 222 -7.91 2.42 14.57
CA VAL A 222 -6.79 1.53 14.95
C VAL A 222 -5.79 1.38 13.80
N LEU A 223 -6.28 1.35 12.56
CA LEU A 223 -5.44 1.21 11.36
C LEU A 223 -4.47 2.38 11.19
N ASP A 224 -5.00 3.60 11.23
CA ASP A 224 -4.30 4.84 10.84
C ASP A 224 -4.16 5.86 11.97
N HIS A 225 -4.89 5.69 13.08
CA HIS A 225 -4.98 6.66 14.17
C HIS A 225 -5.61 8.02 13.78
N ASN A 226 -6.87 8.00 13.31
CA ASN A 226 -7.68 9.18 12.92
C ASN A 226 -9.00 9.38 13.75
N PRO A 227 -9.38 10.58 14.28
CA PRO A 227 -8.67 11.85 14.22
C PRO A 227 -7.27 11.64 14.74
N PHE A 228 -6.29 12.25 14.09
CA PHE A 228 -4.94 12.34 14.65
C PHE A 228 -5.16 12.85 16.08
N VAL A 229 -5.13 11.94 17.06
CA VAL A 229 -5.30 12.31 18.46
C VAL A 229 -3.91 12.64 18.94
N MET A 230 -3.82 13.67 19.78
CA MET A 230 -2.60 14.17 20.41
C MET A 230 -1.99 13.16 21.42
N ASN A 231 -1.87 11.89 21.06
CA ASN A 231 -1.34 10.79 21.88
C ASN A 231 -0.38 9.84 21.10
N GLY A 232 0.20 10.28 19.98
CA GLY A 232 1.48 9.74 19.51
C GLY A 232 1.49 8.30 18.98
N SER A 233 0.47 7.87 18.23
CA SER A 233 0.48 6.59 17.53
C SER A 233 0.54 6.74 16.01
N LEU A 234 1.29 5.84 15.35
CA LEU A 234 1.34 5.72 13.89
C LEU A 234 0.21 4.85 13.32
N GLY A 235 -0.53 4.14 14.18
CA GLY A 235 -1.37 3.02 13.75
C GLY A 235 -0.55 1.87 13.17
N ILE A 236 -1.21 0.76 12.82
CA ILE A 236 -0.52 -0.40 12.23
C ILE A 236 -0.11 -0.16 10.77
N HIS A 237 -0.87 0.63 10.01
CA HIS A 237 -0.51 1.05 8.66
C HIS A 237 0.75 1.92 8.68
N GLY A 238 0.75 2.99 9.48
CA GLY A 238 1.95 3.81 9.66
C GLY A 238 3.12 3.02 10.25
N GLY A 239 2.86 2.09 11.18
CA GLY A 239 3.88 1.21 11.74
C GLY A 239 4.63 0.39 10.67
N GLY A 240 3.92 -0.17 9.69
CA GLY A 240 4.54 -0.86 8.56
C GLY A 240 5.39 0.09 7.70
N HIS A 241 4.83 1.24 7.31
CA HIS A 241 5.52 2.26 6.52
C HIS A 241 6.81 2.78 7.19
N TRP A 242 6.72 3.22 8.45
CA TRP A 242 7.83 3.83 9.19
C TRP A 242 8.88 2.82 9.68
N SER A 243 8.60 1.52 9.61
CA SER A 243 9.56 0.49 10.02
C SER A 243 10.69 0.22 9.00
N LEU A 244 10.56 0.68 7.74
CA LEU A 244 11.56 0.46 6.69
C LEU A 244 12.41 1.69 6.34
N GLY A 245 12.04 2.89 6.83
CA GLY A 245 12.78 4.14 6.61
C GLY A 245 12.25 4.99 5.45
N ALA A 246 13.06 5.99 5.04
CA ALA A 246 12.60 7.17 4.33
C ALA A 246 11.79 6.93 3.04
N THR A 247 12.17 5.94 2.22
CA THR A 247 11.42 5.66 0.98
C THR A 247 10.03 5.15 1.29
N HIS A 248 9.93 4.20 2.21
CA HIS A 248 8.67 3.55 2.54
C HIS A 248 7.79 4.41 3.44
N SER A 249 8.36 5.31 4.24
CA SER A 249 7.60 6.25 5.08
C SER A 249 7.10 7.49 4.34
N ASP A 250 7.52 7.71 3.09
CA ASP A 250 7.05 8.82 2.27
C ASP A 250 5.60 8.54 1.81
N LEU A 251 4.64 9.33 2.29
CA LEU A 251 3.21 9.13 2.00
C LEU A 251 2.90 9.04 0.50
N PHE A 252 3.62 9.79 -0.34
CA PHE A 252 3.35 9.85 -1.79
C PHE A 252 4.27 8.92 -2.58
N ALA A 253 5.49 8.72 -2.11
CA ALA A 253 6.53 7.98 -2.83
C ALA A 253 6.76 6.55 -2.31
N SER A 254 6.07 6.12 -1.26
CA SER A 254 6.18 4.77 -0.67
C SER A 254 5.93 3.60 -1.62
N PRO A 255 5.10 3.70 -2.69
CA PRO A 255 4.98 2.62 -3.67
C PRO A 255 6.26 2.29 -4.43
N GLN A 256 7.28 3.15 -4.37
CA GLN A 256 8.59 2.88 -4.95
C GLN A 256 9.40 1.87 -4.14
N ASP A 257 9.05 1.61 -2.87
CA ASP A 257 9.65 0.52 -2.11
C ASP A 257 8.96 -0.81 -2.49
N PRO A 258 9.72 -1.85 -2.92
CA PRO A 258 9.17 -3.17 -3.26
C PRO A 258 8.29 -3.81 -2.17
N ALA A 259 8.45 -3.42 -0.90
CA ALA A 259 7.66 -3.92 0.22
C ALA A 259 6.23 -3.36 0.26
N PHE A 260 5.94 -2.26 -0.44
CA PHE A 260 4.64 -1.57 -0.41
C PHE A 260 3.47 -2.50 -0.70
N MET A 261 3.56 -3.30 -1.76
CA MET A 261 2.46 -4.19 -2.14
C MET A 261 2.23 -5.29 -1.10
N LEU A 262 3.29 -5.83 -0.47
CA LEU A 262 3.12 -6.83 0.58
C LEU A 262 2.59 -6.23 1.89
N HIS A 263 3.00 -5.00 2.22
CA HIS A 263 2.46 -4.23 3.33
C HIS A 263 0.95 -4.02 3.15
N HIS A 264 0.53 -3.47 2.01
CA HIS A 264 -0.87 -3.21 1.72
C HIS A 264 -1.72 -4.47 1.51
N SER A 265 -1.11 -5.57 1.06
CA SER A 265 -1.77 -6.89 1.07
C SER A 265 -2.10 -7.39 2.48
N MET A 266 -1.27 -7.05 3.47
CA MET A 266 -1.58 -7.41 4.86
C MET A 266 -2.71 -6.52 5.41
N ILE A 267 -2.79 -5.26 5.00
CA ILE A 267 -3.92 -4.38 5.34
C ILE A 267 -5.22 -4.90 4.73
N ASP A 268 -5.22 -5.17 3.42
CA ASP A 268 -6.39 -5.73 2.73
C ASP A 268 -6.81 -7.08 3.34
N ARG A 269 -5.85 -7.92 3.72
CA ARG A 269 -6.13 -9.16 4.46
C ARG A 269 -6.89 -8.89 5.75
N LEU A 270 -6.40 -7.99 6.60
CA LEU A 270 -7.04 -7.68 7.88
C LEU A 270 -8.42 -7.07 7.68
N TRP A 271 -8.58 -6.24 6.65
CA TRP A 271 -9.88 -5.66 6.29
C TRP A 271 -10.87 -6.72 5.77
N ALA A 272 -10.44 -7.61 4.89
CA ALA A 272 -11.25 -8.71 4.38
C ALA A 272 -11.67 -9.69 5.50
N GLU A 273 -10.76 -9.99 6.43
CA GLU A 273 -11.06 -10.79 7.64
C GLU A 273 -12.06 -10.05 8.54
N TRP A 274 -11.88 -8.74 8.76
CA TRP A 274 -12.81 -7.91 9.53
C TRP A 274 -14.22 -7.88 8.93
N GLN A 275 -14.32 -7.71 7.61
CA GLN A 275 -15.58 -7.75 6.88
C GLN A 275 -16.25 -9.13 7.00
N ALA A 276 -15.49 -10.22 6.89
CA ALA A 276 -16.03 -11.57 6.91
C ALA A 276 -16.65 -11.97 8.26
N MET A 277 -16.23 -11.37 9.37
CA MET A 277 -16.77 -11.67 10.70
C MET A 277 -18.21 -11.21 10.91
N ASP A 278 -18.68 -10.19 10.17
CA ASP A 278 -20.08 -9.75 10.17
C ASP A 278 -20.44 -9.17 8.80
N GLU A 279 -20.33 -10.02 7.77
CA GLU A 279 -20.46 -9.64 6.36
C GLU A 279 -21.72 -8.80 6.05
N PRO A 280 -22.93 -9.12 6.57
CA PRO A 280 -24.13 -8.33 6.30
C PRO A 280 -24.02 -6.86 6.73
N ASN A 281 -23.28 -6.56 7.79
CA ASN A 281 -23.13 -5.21 8.32
C ASN A 281 -21.81 -4.55 7.92
N ARG A 282 -20.76 -5.33 7.62
CA ARG A 282 -19.39 -4.83 7.44
C ARG A 282 -18.94 -4.74 5.99
N ARG A 283 -19.46 -5.56 5.06
CA ARG A 283 -19.01 -5.60 3.66
C ARG A 283 -18.99 -4.22 3.00
N TYR A 284 -20.03 -3.42 3.23
CA TYR A 284 -20.19 -2.09 2.64
C TYR A 284 -20.19 -0.98 3.70
N ALA A 285 -19.62 -1.24 4.89
CA ALA A 285 -19.48 -0.23 5.92
C ALA A 285 -18.43 0.79 5.51
N LEU A 286 -18.82 2.07 5.44
CA LEU A 286 -17.95 3.19 5.08
C LEU A 286 -18.04 4.27 6.14
N ASN A 287 -16.94 5.00 6.36
CA ASN A 287 -16.90 6.19 7.20
C ASN A 287 -15.81 7.14 6.67
N GLY A 288 -16.15 8.43 6.54
CA GLY A 288 -15.26 9.47 6.03
C GLY A 288 -15.78 10.19 4.78
N THR A 289 -14.91 11.03 4.22
CA THR A 289 -15.19 11.85 3.04
C THR A 289 -14.15 11.63 1.93
N ASP A 290 -14.25 12.37 0.83
CA ASP A 290 -13.34 12.29 -0.31
C ASP A 290 -12.11 13.22 -0.20
N GLY A 291 -11.89 13.88 0.95
CA GLY A 291 -10.77 14.81 1.16
C GLY A 291 -9.90 14.49 2.38
N PHE A 292 -8.57 14.56 2.22
CA PHE A 292 -7.58 14.34 3.30
C PHE A 292 -7.95 15.09 4.59
N LEU A 293 -7.99 14.40 5.74
CA LEU A 293 -8.39 14.95 7.04
C LEU A 293 -9.82 15.49 7.13
N ASN A 294 -10.70 15.08 6.22
CA ASN A 294 -12.12 15.47 6.20
C ASN A 294 -12.31 17.01 6.24
N PRO A 295 -11.81 17.74 5.23
CA PRO A 295 -11.94 19.19 5.20
C PRO A 295 -13.42 19.56 5.01
N PRO A 296 -13.87 20.74 5.46
CA PRO A 296 -15.29 21.13 5.39
C PRO A 296 -15.91 21.13 3.99
N THR A 297 -15.07 21.16 2.94
CA THR A 297 -15.48 21.15 1.53
C THR A 297 -15.61 19.75 0.93
N SER A 298 -15.25 18.70 1.68
CA SER A 298 -15.28 17.31 1.20
C SER A 298 -16.68 16.71 1.23
N THR A 299 -16.90 15.73 0.36
CA THR A 299 -18.16 15.01 0.22
C THR A 299 -18.09 13.68 0.95
N VAL A 300 -19.15 13.32 1.67
CA VAL A 300 -19.27 12.00 2.31
C VAL A 300 -19.18 10.91 1.26
N VAL A 301 -18.36 9.91 1.56
CA VAL A 301 -18.18 8.78 0.65
C VAL A 301 -19.31 7.77 0.81
N THR A 302 -19.77 7.26 -0.32
CA THR A 302 -20.83 6.25 -0.42
C THR A 302 -20.35 5.10 -1.31
N PRO A 303 -21.05 3.95 -1.33
CA PRO A 303 -20.71 2.86 -2.25
C PRO A 303 -20.80 3.25 -3.74
N ASP A 304 -21.50 4.35 -4.08
CA ASP A 304 -21.62 4.87 -5.43
C ASP A 304 -20.58 5.95 -5.77
N THR A 305 -19.78 6.40 -4.80
CA THR A 305 -18.68 7.32 -5.05
C THR A 305 -17.69 6.66 -6.01
N MET A 306 -17.33 7.38 -7.07
CA MET A 306 -16.37 6.90 -8.07
C MET A 306 -14.95 7.04 -7.53
N MET A 307 -14.21 5.94 -7.58
CA MET A 307 -12.78 5.89 -7.34
C MET A 307 -12.04 6.03 -8.67
N GLU A 308 -11.02 6.90 -8.67
CA GLU A 308 -10.18 7.20 -9.82
C GLU A 308 -8.84 6.46 -9.71
N PHE A 309 -8.31 5.96 -10.84
CA PHE A 309 -7.06 5.20 -10.88
C PHE A 309 -6.05 5.76 -11.90
N GLY A 310 -6.32 6.97 -12.41
CA GLY A 310 -5.47 7.65 -13.38
C GLY A 310 -5.19 6.79 -14.62
N VAL A 311 -3.91 6.58 -14.91
CA VAL A 311 -3.44 5.77 -16.05
C VAL A 311 -3.34 4.28 -15.75
N LEU A 312 -3.48 3.87 -14.49
CA LEU A 312 -3.29 2.49 -14.06
C LEU A 312 -4.53 1.63 -14.35
N ASP A 313 -5.73 2.21 -14.25
CA ASP A 313 -6.99 1.56 -14.61
C ASP A 313 -8.11 2.60 -14.83
N ARG A 314 -9.28 2.13 -15.26
CA ARG A 314 -10.50 2.94 -15.41
C ARG A 314 -11.19 3.21 -14.06
N PRO A 315 -11.92 4.33 -13.92
CA PRO A 315 -12.68 4.62 -12.71
C PRO A 315 -13.80 3.62 -12.45
N ARG A 316 -14.06 3.32 -11.18
CA ARG A 316 -15.11 2.38 -10.74
C ARG A 316 -15.75 2.85 -9.43
N PRO A 317 -17.03 2.54 -9.19
CA PRO A 317 -17.68 2.87 -7.93
C PRO A 317 -17.13 2.00 -6.81
N ILE A 318 -17.07 2.55 -5.60
CA ILE A 318 -16.50 1.86 -4.42
C ILE A 318 -17.15 0.50 -4.18
N ARG A 319 -18.46 0.36 -4.36
CA ARG A 319 -19.14 -0.94 -4.19
C ARG A 319 -18.49 -2.07 -4.98
N GLU A 320 -17.88 -1.78 -6.13
CA GLU A 320 -17.23 -2.81 -6.94
C GLU A 320 -15.98 -3.35 -6.25
N VAL A 321 -15.28 -2.55 -5.44
CA VAL A 321 -13.96 -2.84 -4.84
C VAL A 321 -14.01 -3.33 -3.40
N MET A 322 -15.19 -3.44 -2.80
CA MET A 322 -15.37 -3.84 -1.40
C MET A 322 -15.45 -5.35 -1.17
N ASP A 323 -15.50 -6.16 -2.24
CA ASP A 323 -15.63 -7.62 -2.18
C ASP A 323 -14.48 -8.31 -2.92
N PRO A 324 -13.55 -8.99 -2.21
CA PRO A 324 -12.42 -9.68 -2.82
C PRO A 324 -12.83 -10.89 -3.69
N LYS A 325 -14.12 -11.30 -3.64
CA LYS A 325 -14.71 -12.36 -4.46
C LYS A 325 -15.84 -11.84 -5.37
N GLY A 326 -16.11 -10.54 -5.33
CA GLY A 326 -17.18 -9.89 -6.06
C GLY A 326 -16.68 -9.20 -7.32
N HIS A 327 -17.60 -8.88 -8.23
CA HIS A 327 -17.31 -8.11 -9.44
C HIS A 327 -16.15 -8.69 -10.28
N GLN A 328 -15.01 -8.00 -10.29
CA GLN A 328 -13.81 -8.39 -11.05
C GLN A 328 -12.73 -9.03 -10.17
N TYR A 329 -13.00 -9.25 -8.88
CA TYR A 329 -12.05 -9.85 -7.95
C TYR A 329 -12.35 -11.32 -7.70
N CYS A 330 -11.28 -12.03 -7.38
CA CYS A 330 -11.28 -13.47 -7.25
C CYS A 330 -10.09 -13.95 -6.41
N TYR A 331 -9.97 -13.46 -5.17
CA TYR A 331 -8.80 -13.78 -4.36
C TYR A 331 -9.13 -13.97 -2.89
N MET A 332 -8.22 -14.64 -2.19
CA MET A 332 -8.28 -14.81 -0.75
C MET A 332 -6.87 -14.78 -0.13
N TYR A 333 -6.86 -14.79 1.19
CA TYR A 333 -5.65 -14.84 2.00
C TYR A 333 -5.56 -16.17 2.75
N THR A 334 -4.33 -16.67 2.94
CA THR A 334 -4.02 -17.91 3.69
C THR A 334 -2.69 -17.80 4.39
#